data_AF-I8UH90-F1
#
_entry.id   AF-I8UH90-F1
#
_cell.length_a   1.000
_cell.length_b   1.000
_cell.length_c   1.000
_cell.angle_alpha   90.00
_cell.angle_beta   90.00
_cell.angle_gamma   90.00
#
_symmetry.space_group_name_H-M   'P 1'
#
loop_
_entity.id
_entity.type
_entity.pdbx_description
1 polymer ?
#
loop_
_entity_poly.entity_id
_entity_poly.type
_entity_poly.pdbx_seq_one_letter_code
_entity_poly.pdbx_strand_id
1 'polypeptide(L)'
;MKRVLRLFSTLALGGLLLSSSSEAFAASKPTTLSIVQKEMQTLNSLRPEGGYKAEKFVSAHLTGKKIPEITAIYVRNHKGFIDSMIRIYQYDLKTKKWNKRYEVIKKNGDQPYSLQTKGKLLDHKKEQVVLGTHNGTGRFLSTLVLGSFNGTTVKTLLQPSHQYFGGSATIRKHALFLKNGSIVADRYTFKKNRFVRSKGTGADDRIAAGNVDHYLYFDHKKNGATVFDQHHIPYFNVTQTAAFVRKDKRDNKPVAYRLFVGNRIVQFKGSNLYFLEGGYDTWVIEPEAYGKKIKVKIEVTE
;
A
#
# COMPACT_ATOMS: atom_id res chain seq x y z
N MET A 1 97.13 -12.44 1.07
CA MET A 1 95.80 -12.56 1.72
C MET A 1 94.85 -11.50 1.16
N LYS A 2 93.68 -11.92 0.66
CA LYS A 2 92.47 -11.16 0.24
C LYS A 2 92.69 -10.04 -0.81
N ARG A 3 92.44 -10.30 -2.11
CA ARG A 3 91.18 -10.07 -2.88
C ARG A 3 90.50 -8.75 -2.50
N VAL A 4 90.60 -7.67 -3.27
CA VAL A 4 90.06 -7.37 -4.63
C VAL A 4 88.62 -6.83 -4.61
N LEU A 5 88.51 -5.66 -5.27
CA LEU A 5 87.38 -5.09 -6.05
C LEU A 5 86.38 -4.08 -5.42
N ARG A 6 86.58 -2.82 -5.84
CA ARG A 6 85.69 -1.92 -6.62
C ARG A 6 84.31 -1.55 -6.02
N LEU A 7 84.11 -0.26 -5.73
CA LEU A 7 83.54 0.79 -6.62
C LEU A 7 82.06 0.55 -6.93
N PHE A 8 81.17 1.42 -6.46
CA PHE A 8 80.56 2.48 -7.26
C PHE A 8 79.64 3.37 -6.39
N SER A 9 79.65 4.65 -6.74
CA SER A 9 78.80 5.77 -6.33
C SER A 9 77.29 5.50 -6.39
N THR A 10 76.49 6.14 -5.54
CA THR A 10 75.25 6.81 -5.98
C THR A 10 74.67 7.78 -4.94
N LEU A 11 73.99 8.79 -5.51
CA LEU A 11 73.34 9.97 -4.94
C LEU A 11 72.54 9.73 -3.65
N ALA A 12 72.66 10.69 -2.73
CA ALA A 12 71.73 10.86 -1.62
C ALA A 12 70.38 11.40 -2.13
N LEU A 13 69.36 10.56 -2.08
CA LEU A 13 67.95 10.93 -2.30
C LEU A 13 67.26 11.01 -0.93
N GLY A 14 66.91 12.23 -0.50
CA GLY A 14 66.14 12.46 0.71
C GLY A 14 64.72 11.92 0.58
N GLY A 15 64.42 10.85 1.31
CA GLY A 15 63.07 10.30 1.43
C GLY A 15 62.31 10.96 2.57
N LEU A 16 61.29 11.76 2.23
CA LEU A 16 60.18 12.06 3.12
C LEU A 16 59.45 10.75 3.43
N LEU A 17 59.45 10.32 4.68
CA LEU A 17 58.51 9.33 5.19
C LEU A 17 57.14 10.01 5.35
N LEU A 18 56.36 10.04 4.27
CA LEU A 18 54.92 10.23 4.33
C LEU A 18 54.33 9.03 5.06
N SER A 19 54.02 9.22 6.34
CA SER A 19 53.11 8.37 7.08
C SER A 19 51.72 8.51 6.46
N SER A 20 51.42 7.67 5.48
CA SER A 20 50.05 7.46 5.04
C SER A 20 49.31 6.75 6.17
N SER A 21 48.67 7.53 7.02
CA SER A 21 47.54 7.05 7.81
C SER A 21 46.50 6.54 6.82
N SER A 22 46.52 5.25 6.55
CA SER A 22 45.40 4.54 5.99
C SER A 22 44.27 4.61 7.01
N GLU A 23 43.52 5.70 6.96
CA GLU A 23 42.16 5.72 7.47
C GLU A 23 41.40 4.66 6.66
N ALA A 24 41.41 3.44 7.20
CA ALA A 24 40.44 2.44 6.83
C ALA A 24 39.08 3.11 7.03
N PHE A 25 38.42 3.46 5.93
CA PHE A 25 37.03 3.86 5.92
C PHE A 25 36.27 2.77 6.66
N ALA A 26 35.97 3.01 7.94
CA ALA A 26 35.13 2.13 8.72
C ALA A 26 33.81 2.08 7.98
N ALA A 27 33.53 0.96 7.30
CA ALA A 27 32.29 0.77 6.58
C ALA A 27 31.14 1.11 7.53
N SER A 28 30.47 2.24 7.25
CA SER A 28 29.43 2.75 8.13
C SER A 28 28.42 1.64 8.41
N LYS A 29 28.05 1.43 9.68
CA LYS A 29 27.11 0.38 10.05
C LYS A 29 25.83 0.58 9.21
N PRO A 30 25.34 -0.46 8.50
CA PRO A 30 24.20 -0.30 7.61
C PRO A 30 22.98 0.16 8.41
N THR A 31 22.30 1.18 7.88
CA THR A 31 21.05 1.70 8.46
C THR A 31 19.93 0.68 8.27
N THR A 32 18.86 0.77 9.07
CA THR A 32 17.68 -0.09 8.92
C THR A 32 17.10 -0.05 7.49
N LEU A 33 17.12 1.12 6.85
CA LEU A 33 16.65 1.29 5.47
C LEU A 33 17.53 0.52 4.48
N SER A 34 18.86 0.59 4.60
CA SER A 34 19.74 -0.10 3.67
C SER A 34 19.69 -1.63 3.81
N ILE A 35 19.51 -2.15 5.03
CA ILE A 35 19.31 -3.59 5.27
C ILE A 35 18.06 -4.11 4.55
N VAL A 36 16.94 -3.38 4.67
CA VAL A 36 15.65 -3.76 4.06
C VAL A 36 15.69 -3.63 2.54
N GLN A 37 16.22 -2.53 2.02
CA GLN A 37 16.32 -2.30 0.57
C GLN A 37 17.18 -3.34 -0.13
N LYS A 38 18.34 -3.68 0.45
CA LYS A 38 19.22 -4.72 -0.07
C LYS A 38 18.50 -6.06 -0.17
N GLU A 39 17.76 -6.43 0.87
CA GLU A 39 17.00 -7.69 0.85
C GLU A 39 15.88 -7.67 -0.19
N MET A 40 15.13 -6.56 -0.31
CA MET A 40 14.09 -6.44 -1.34
C MET A 40 14.67 -6.64 -2.76
N GLN A 41 15.87 -6.13 -3.03
CA GLN A 41 16.57 -6.37 -4.31
C GLN A 41 16.91 -7.86 -4.50
N THR A 42 17.45 -8.52 -3.47
CA THR A 42 17.74 -9.96 -3.50
C THR A 42 16.46 -10.78 -3.72
N LEU A 43 15.38 -10.45 -3.02
CA LEU A 43 14.09 -11.13 -3.16
C LEU A 43 13.45 -10.90 -4.54
N ASN A 44 13.74 -9.79 -5.22
CA ASN A 44 13.27 -9.50 -6.57
C ASN A 44 13.90 -10.43 -7.63
N SER A 45 15.18 -10.79 -7.44
CA SER A 45 15.86 -11.78 -8.29
C SER A 45 15.45 -13.22 -7.98
N LEU A 46 14.91 -13.48 -6.78
CA LEU A 46 14.52 -14.82 -6.36
C LEU A 46 13.39 -15.37 -7.26
N ARG A 47 13.48 -16.65 -7.58
CA ARG A 47 12.45 -17.41 -8.30
C ARG A 47 12.03 -18.59 -7.43
N PRO A 48 10.98 -18.44 -6.60
CA PRO A 48 10.48 -19.58 -5.85
C PRO A 48 10.10 -20.74 -6.78
N GLU A 49 10.27 -21.96 -6.28
CA GLU A 49 9.93 -23.18 -7.00
C GLU A 49 8.50 -23.16 -7.57
N GLY A 50 8.31 -23.84 -8.69
CA GLY A 50 7.04 -23.90 -9.39
C GLY A 50 6.77 -22.73 -10.32
N GLY A 51 7.77 -21.86 -10.58
CA GLY A 51 7.70 -20.82 -11.62
C GLY A 51 7.16 -19.46 -11.16
N TYR A 52 7.16 -19.20 -9.85
CA TYR A 52 6.72 -17.92 -9.31
C TYR A 52 7.74 -16.80 -9.61
N LYS A 53 7.23 -15.61 -9.90
CA LYS A 53 8.04 -14.39 -10.12
C LYS A 53 7.65 -13.33 -9.10
N ALA A 54 8.62 -12.52 -8.69
CA ALA A 54 8.36 -11.41 -7.79
C ALA A 54 7.46 -10.37 -8.47
N GLU A 55 6.45 -9.89 -7.74
CA GLU A 55 5.52 -8.86 -8.20
C GLU A 55 5.67 -7.58 -7.37
N LYS A 56 5.63 -7.71 -6.04
CA LYS A 56 5.67 -6.55 -5.13
C LYS A 56 6.23 -6.88 -3.77
N PHE A 57 6.87 -5.88 -3.15
CA PHE A 57 7.41 -5.94 -1.80
C PHE A 57 6.88 -4.79 -0.96
N VAL A 58 6.65 -5.06 0.33
CA VAL A 58 6.18 -4.07 1.30
C VAL A 58 6.90 -4.31 2.61
N SER A 59 7.50 -3.26 3.18
CA SER A 59 8.03 -3.32 4.54
C SER A 59 7.00 -2.82 5.56
N ALA A 60 6.87 -3.52 6.69
CA ALA A 60 6.01 -3.11 7.80
C ALA A 60 6.50 -3.71 9.11
N HIS A 61 6.30 -3.03 10.23
CA HIS A 61 6.64 -3.51 11.58
C HIS A 61 5.54 -4.44 12.13
N LEU A 62 5.39 -5.63 11.55
CA LEU A 62 4.33 -6.58 11.88
C LEU A 62 4.44 -7.13 13.30
N THR A 63 5.66 -7.30 13.79
CA THR A 63 5.94 -7.73 15.18
C THR A 63 6.34 -6.58 16.11
N GLY A 64 6.46 -5.36 15.58
CA GLY A 64 6.93 -4.18 16.35
C GLY A 64 8.45 -4.16 16.59
N LYS A 65 9.22 -5.04 15.93
CA LYS A 65 10.68 -5.06 16.01
C LYS A 65 11.31 -3.87 15.29
N LYS A 66 12.55 -3.54 15.66
CA LYS A 66 13.32 -2.41 15.09
C LYS A 66 13.51 -2.50 13.58
N ILE A 67 13.81 -3.68 13.05
CA ILE A 67 13.90 -3.90 11.60
C ILE A 67 12.52 -4.38 11.13
N PRO A 68 11.86 -3.68 10.19
CA PRO A 68 10.55 -4.10 9.70
C PRO A 68 10.67 -5.40 8.92
N GLU A 69 9.61 -6.21 8.98
CA GLU A 69 9.43 -7.36 8.12
C GLU A 69 9.19 -6.95 6.67
N ILE A 70 9.54 -7.84 5.74
CA ILE A 70 9.25 -7.70 4.32
C ILE A 70 8.15 -8.68 3.95
N THR A 71 6.99 -8.16 3.54
CA THR A 71 5.97 -8.94 2.83
C THR A 71 6.31 -8.94 1.35
N ALA A 72 6.63 -10.13 0.82
CA ALA A 72 6.92 -10.38 -0.58
C ALA A 72 5.73 -11.10 -1.23
N ILE A 73 5.29 -10.58 -2.37
CA ILE A 73 4.24 -11.16 -3.19
C ILE A 73 4.89 -11.69 -4.46
N TYR A 74 4.74 -12.98 -4.68
CA TYR A 74 5.15 -13.66 -5.90
C TYR A 74 3.92 -14.18 -6.63
N VAL A 75 3.96 -14.13 -7.96
CA VAL A 75 2.85 -14.49 -8.82
C VAL A 75 3.26 -15.58 -9.80
N ARG A 76 2.30 -16.44 -10.14
CA ARG A 76 2.45 -17.43 -11.20
C ARG A 76 1.17 -17.44 -12.03
N ASN A 77 1.33 -17.28 -13.34
CA ASN A 77 0.22 -17.32 -14.28
C ASN A 77 0.09 -18.73 -14.88
N HIS A 78 -1.12 -19.28 -14.94
CA HIS A 78 -1.41 -20.55 -15.60
C HIS A 78 -2.86 -20.61 -16.06
N LYS A 79 -3.10 -21.03 -17.31
CA LYS A 79 -4.44 -21.33 -17.87
C LYS A 79 -5.51 -20.27 -17.56
N GLY A 80 -5.17 -18.98 -17.68
CA GLY A 80 -6.10 -17.87 -17.44
C GLY A 80 -6.30 -17.48 -15.96
N PHE A 81 -5.58 -18.12 -15.03
CA PHE A 81 -5.62 -17.82 -13.62
C PHE A 81 -4.25 -17.42 -13.07
N ILE A 82 -4.27 -16.84 -11.87
CA ILE A 82 -3.09 -16.35 -11.17
C ILE A 82 -3.04 -16.98 -9.77
N ASP A 83 -1.93 -17.66 -9.48
CA ASP A 83 -1.57 -18.03 -8.12
C ASP A 83 -0.74 -16.91 -7.48
N SER A 84 -1.06 -16.53 -6.25
CA SER A 84 -0.28 -15.60 -5.43
C SER A 84 0.35 -16.32 -4.25
N MET A 85 1.68 -16.33 -4.19
CA MET A 85 2.44 -16.75 -3.02
C MET A 85 2.86 -15.51 -2.22
N ILE A 86 2.41 -15.45 -0.97
CA ILE A 86 2.71 -14.35 -0.07
C ILE A 86 3.64 -14.88 1.02
N ARG A 87 4.85 -14.31 1.10
CA ARG A 87 5.86 -14.65 2.11
C ARG A 87 6.17 -13.45 2.99
N ILE A 88 6.46 -13.70 4.25
CA ILE A 88 6.94 -12.67 5.17
C ILE A 88 8.30 -13.08 5.68
N TYR A 89 9.28 -12.20 5.46
CA TYR A 89 10.65 -12.36 5.90
C TYR A 89 10.93 -11.42 7.07
N GLN A 90 11.67 -11.92 8.05
CA GLN A 90 12.09 -11.15 9.22
C GLN A 90 13.59 -11.28 9.39
N TYR A 91 14.25 -10.14 9.59
CA TYR A 91 15.67 -10.10 9.90
C TYR A 91 15.93 -10.58 11.33
N ASP A 92 16.97 -11.38 11.50
CA ASP A 92 17.51 -11.79 12.78
C ASP A 92 18.79 -10.99 13.05
N LEU A 93 18.75 -10.15 14.10
CA LEU A 93 19.88 -9.30 14.48
C LEU A 93 21.07 -10.08 15.03
N LYS A 94 20.86 -11.28 15.59
CA LYS A 94 21.92 -12.12 16.13
C LYS A 94 22.67 -12.81 15.00
N THR A 95 21.94 -13.47 14.10
CA THR A 95 22.54 -14.23 13.00
C THR A 95 22.83 -13.39 11.76
N LYS A 96 22.33 -12.15 11.71
CA LYS A 96 22.40 -11.23 10.56
C LYS A 96 21.77 -11.79 9.28
N LYS A 97 20.82 -12.71 9.40
CA LYS A 97 20.14 -13.40 8.29
C LYS A 97 18.65 -13.09 8.24
N TRP A 98 18.10 -13.08 7.03
CA TRP A 98 16.65 -13.05 6.81
C TRP A 98 16.07 -14.46 6.91
N ASN A 99 14.94 -14.57 7.62
CA ASN A 99 14.25 -15.83 7.82
C ASN A 99 12.80 -15.72 7.34
N LYS A 100 12.32 -16.70 6.58
CA LYS A 100 10.90 -16.83 6.24
C LYS A 100 10.12 -17.18 7.51
N ARG A 101 9.13 -16.36 7.87
CA ARG A 101 8.30 -16.53 9.08
C ARG A 101 6.88 -16.94 8.79
N TYR A 102 6.39 -16.65 7.59
CA TYR A 102 5.05 -16.95 7.18
C TYR A 102 5.01 -17.14 5.67
N GLU A 103 4.16 -18.05 5.22
CA GLU A 103 3.86 -18.30 3.82
C GLU A 103 2.39 -18.68 3.68
N VAL A 104 1.74 -18.13 2.67
CA VAL A 104 0.44 -18.59 2.20
C VAL A 104 0.41 -18.56 0.68
N ILE A 105 -0.22 -19.57 0.09
CA ILE A 105 -0.47 -19.63 -1.35
C ILE A 105 -1.97 -19.51 -1.57
N LYS A 106 -2.36 -18.55 -2.40
CA LYS A 106 -3.73 -18.34 -2.85
C LYS A 106 -3.78 -18.72 -4.32
N LYS A 107 -4.50 -19.80 -4.63
CA LYS A 107 -4.55 -20.36 -5.98
C LYS A 107 -5.75 -19.86 -6.76
N ASN A 108 -5.64 -19.90 -8.08
CA ASN A 108 -6.73 -19.69 -9.03
C ASN A 108 -7.49 -18.36 -8.85
N GLY A 109 -6.77 -17.25 -8.61
CA GLY A 109 -7.35 -15.91 -8.60
C GLY A 109 -7.41 -15.28 -9.99
N ASP A 110 -8.29 -14.30 -10.19
CA ASP A 110 -8.37 -13.53 -11.44
C ASP A 110 -7.25 -12.48 -11.54
N GLN A 111 -6.82 -11.97 -10.39
CA GLN A 111 -5.80 -10.94 -10.24
C GLN A 111 -4.83 -11.30 -9.11
N PRO A 112 -3.57 -10.86 -9.19
CA PRO A 112 -2.64 -11.07 -8.10
C PRO A 112 -3.08 -10.30 -6.86
N TYR A 113 -2.71 -10.79 -5.68
CA TYR A 113 -2.78 -9.97 -4.48
C TYR A 113 -1.85 -8.76 -4.62
N SER A 114 -2.31 -7.61 -4.16
CA SER A 114 -1.55 -6.37 -4.12
C SER A 114 -1.75 -5.66 -2.79
N LEU A 115 -0.81 -4.80 -2.41
CA LEU A 115 -0.95 -3.96 -1.23
C LEU A 115 -2.12 -3.00 -1.41
N GLN A 116 -3.08 -3.06 -0.50
CA GLN A 116 -4.16 -2.06 -0.40
C GLN A 116 -3.76 -0.96 0.57
N THR A 117 -3.27 -1.34 1.76
CA THR A 117 -2.85 -0.38 2.80
C THR A 117 -1.98 -1.08 3.83
N LYS A 118 -1.26 -0.30 4.62
CA LYS A 118 -0.64 -0.75 5.86
C LYS A 118 -0.81 0.31 6.93
N GLY A 119 -0.78 -0.09 8.19
CA GLY A 119 -0.82 0.84 9.30
C GLY A 119 -1.16 0.17 10.63
N LYS A 120 -1.31 0.99 11.66
CA LYS A 120 -1.62 0.57 13.02
C LYS A 120 -3.12 0.32 13.17
N LEU A 121 -3.53 -0.94 13.18
CA LEU A 121 -4.91 -1.40 13.31
C LEU A 121 -5.20 -1.99 14.69
N LEU A 122 -4.29 -2.83 15.21
CA LEU A 122 -4.48 -3.52 16.50
C LEU A 122 -4.09 -2.65 17.69
N ASP A 123 -2.95 -1.98 17.59
CA ASP A 123 -2.36 -1.15 18.66
C ASP A 123 -1.38 -0.11 18.06
N HIS A 124 -0.75 0.68 18.93
CA HIS A 124 0.19 1.73 18.51
C HIS A 124 1.60 1.23 18.18
N LYS A 125 1.92 -0.05 18.44
CA LYS A 125 3.28 -0.60 18.36
C LYS A 125 3.51 -1.41 17.10
N LYS A 126 2.50 -2.12 16.61
CA LYS A 126 2.59 -3.03 15.46
C LYS A 126 1.80 -2.51 14.28
N GLU A 127 2.37 -2.63 13.10
CA GLU A 127 1.65 -2.42 11.85
C GLU A 127 0.97 -3.71 11.40
N GLN A 128 -0.09 -3.55 10.60
CA GLN A 128 -0.75 -4.61 9.87
C GLN A 128 -0.72 -4.25 8.39
N VAL A 129 -0.60 -5.28 7.55
CA VAL A 129 -0.62 -5.16 6.10
C VAL A 129 -1.95 -5.71 5.61
N VAL A 130 -2.63 -4.95 4.76
CA VAL A 130 -3.85 -5.39 4.08
C VAL A 130 -3.51 -5.60 2.62
N LEU A 131 -3.56 -6.86 2.20
CA LEU A 131 -3.47 -7.25 0.81
C LEU A 131 -4.88 -7.43 0.25
N GLY A 132 -5.02 -7.27 -1.05
CA GLY A 132 -6.28 -7.51 -1.73
C GLY A 132 -6.10 -7.92 -3.18
N THR A 133 -7.08 -8.66 -3.67
CA THR A 133 -7.23 -9.05 -5.07
C THR A 133 -8.61 -8.61 -5.56
N HIS A 134 -8.73 -8.31 -6.85
CA HIS A 134 -9.96 -7.84 -7.49
C HIS A 134 -10.43 -8.88 -8.50
N ASN A 135 -11.67 -9.35 -8.35
CA ASN A 135 -12.23 -10.38 -9.22
C ASN A 135 -13.43 -9.86 -10.02
N GLY A 136 -13.67 -10.48 -11.18
CA GLY A 136 -14.81 -10.18 -12.04
C GLY A 136 -14.87 -8.75 -12.61
N THR A 137 -15.91 -8.49 -13.41
CA THR A 137 -16.09 -7.23 -14.16
C THR A 137 -16.34 -6.02 -13.26
N GLY A 138 -16.91 -6.23 -12.07
CA GLY A 138 -17.09 -5.19 -11.06
C GLY A 138 -15.85 -4.85 -10.25
N ARG A 139 -14.70 -5.52 -10.53
CA ARG A 139 -13.46 -5.41 -9.76
C ARG A 139 -13.73 -5.52 -8.27
N PHE A 140 -14.30 -6.65 -7.87
CA PHE A 140 -14.73 -6.90 -6.51
C PHE A 140 -13.52 -7.22 -5.62
N LEU A 141 -13.24 -6.35 -4.66
CA LEU A 141 -12.12 -6.50 -3.74
C LEU A 141 -12.39 -7.64 -2.73
N SER A 142 -11.49 -8.61 -2.67
CA SER A 142 -11.34 -9.55 -1.56
C SER A 142 -10.07 -9.22 -0.79
N THR A 143 -10.08 -9.26 0.55
CA THR A 143 -8.95 -8.79 1.37
C THR A 143 -8.38 -9.84 2.30
N LEU A 144 -7.09 -9.69 2.60
CA LEU A 144 -6.32 -10.49 3.54
C LEU A 144 -5.51 -9.56 4.45
N VAL A 145 -5.80 -9.58 5.76
CA VAL A 145 -5.09 -8.79 6.76
C VAL A 145 -4.03 -9.67 7.43
N LEU A 146 -2.77 -9.23 7.34
CA LEU A 146 -1.60 -9.91 7.89
C LEU A 146 -0.99 -9.09 9.03
N GLY A 147 -0.48 -9.77 10.05
CA GLY A 147 0.22 -9.14 11.16
C GLY A 147 0.39 -10.09 12.34
N SER A 148 0.64 -9.53 13.53
CA SER A 148 0.84 -10.28 14.76
C SER A 148 -0.03 -9.75 15.90
N PHE A 149 -0.74 -10.65 16.61
CA PHE A 149 -1.43 -10.28 17.85
C PHE A 149 -0.44 -10.12 19.01
N ASN A 150 0.54 -11.01 19.13
CA ASN A 150 1.44 -11.13 20.28
C ASN A 150 2.82 -10.46 20.07
N GLY A 151 3.11 -9.95 18.87
CA GLY A 151 4.42 -9.37 18.57
C GLY A 151 5.51 -10.42 18.32
N THR A 152 5.16 -11.69 18.12
CA THR A 152 6.13 -12.75 17.84
C THR A 152 5.74 -13.59 16.62
N THR A 153 4.48 -14.02 16.53
CA THR A 153 3.98 -14.85 15.45
C THR A 153 3.21 -14.01 14.44
N VAL A 154 3.61 -14.08 13.17
CA VAL A 154 2.90 -13.45 12.06
C VAL A 154 1.92 -14.46 11.46
N LYS A 155 0.68 -14.02 11.20
CA LYS A 155 -0.37 -14.86 10.60
C LYS A 155 -1.42 -14.01 9.87
N THR A 156 -2.35 -14.70 9.21
CA THR A 156 -3.63 -14.09 8.82
C THR A 156 -4.44 -13.71 10.05
N LEU A 157 -4.74 -12.43 10.20
CA LEU A 157 -5.50 -11.88 11.31
C LEU A 157 -7.00 -11.78 10.98
N LEU A 158 -7.32 -11.45 9.73
CA LEU A 158 -8.70 -11.27 9.26
C LEU A 158 -8.74 -11.52 7.74
N GLN A 159 -9.77 -12.23 7.29
CA GLN A 159 -10.09 -12.41 5.87
C GLN A 159 -11.60 -12.24 5.70
N PRO A 160 -12.10 -11.02 5.46
CA PRO A 160 -13.53 -10.76 5.28
C PRO A 160 -14.10 -11.60 4.13
N SER A 161 -15.30 -12.16 4.32
CA SER A 161 -16.01 -12.93 3.28
C SER A 161 -16.74 -12.04 2.27
N HIS A 162 -17.04 -10.78 2.63
CA HIS A 162 -17.68 -9.84 1.74
C HIS A 162 -16.72 -9.34 0.67
N GLN A 163 -17.27 -9.12 -0.51
CA GLN A 163 -16.61 -8.53 -1.66
C GLN A 163 -17.10 -7.09 -1.87
N TYR A 164 -16.21 -6.20 -2.29
CA TYR A 164 -16.51 -4.76 -2.38
C TYR A 164 -16.33 -4.25 -3.81
N PHE A 165 -17.39 -3.70 -4.41
CA PHE A 165 -17.43 -3.26 -5.81
C PHE A 165 -16.47 -2.08 -6.06
N GLY A 166 -15.59 -2.20 -7.06
CA GLY A 166 -14.52 -1.22 -7.30
C GLY A 166 -13.70 -0.94 -6.04
N GLY A 167 -13.57 -1.95 -5.18
CA GLY A 167 -13.30 -1.72 -3.77
C GLY A 167 -11.86 -1.36 -3.44
N SER A 168 -11.67 -0.72 -2.28
CA SER A 168 -10.36 -0.42 -1.72
C SER A 168 -10.35 -0.56 -0.19
N ALA A 169 -9.17 -0.66 0.42
CA ALA A 169 -9.02 -0.75 1.88
C ALA A 169 -8.13 0.37 2.42
N THR A 170 -8.40 0.81 3.65
CA THR A 170 -7.57 1.82 4.35
C THR A 170 -7.55 1.56 5.84
N ILE A 171 -6.36 1.62 6.46
CA ILE A 171 -6.23 1.64 7.91
C ILE A 171 -6.07 3.09 8.36
N ARG A 172 -6.94 3.56 9.26
CA ARG A 172 -6.82 4.88 9.87
C ARG A 172 -7.50 4.90 11.23
N LYS A 173 -6.94 5.65 12.19
CA LYS A 173 -7.47 5.77 13.57
C LYS A 173 -7.80 4.39 14.20
N HIS A 174 -6.89 3.41 14.07
CA HIS A 174 -7.05 2.03 14.59
C HIS A 174 -8.32 1.31 14.11
N ALA A 175 -8.76 1.64 12.90
CA ALA A 175 -9.86 0.97 12.22
C ALA A 175 -9.45 0.62 10.79
N LEU A 176 -9.94 -0.52 10.31
CA LEU A 176 -9.85 -0.92 8.92
C LEU A 176 -11.17 -0.58 8.24
N PHE A 177 -11.11 0.20 7.18
CA PHE A 177 -12.24 0.59 6.36
C PHE A 177 -12.15 -0.14 5.02
N LEU A 178 -13.19 -0.90 4.68
CA LEU A 178 -13.36 -1.59 3.41
C LEU A 178 -14.47 -0.88 2.64
N LYS A 179 -14.16 -0.48 1.41
CA LYS A 179 -14.94 0.52 0.66
C LYS A 179 -15.44 -0.04 -0.66
N ASN A 180 -16.61 0.41 -1.10
CA ASN A 180 -17.06 0.37 -2.49
C ASN A 180 -16.64 1.69 -3.16
N GLY A 181 -15.64 1.64 -4.04
CA GLY A 181 -14.93 2.85 -4.47
C GLY A 181 -14.32 3.58 -3.27
N SER A 182 -14.83 4.78 -2.98
CA SER A 182 -14.46 5.60 -1.81
C SER A 182 -15.43 5.50 -0.62
N ILE A 183 -16.62 4.91 -0.79
CA ILE A 183 -17.64 4.83 0.27
C ILE A 183 -17.38 3.63 1.16
N VAL A 184 -17.32 3.83 2.48
CA VAL A 184 -17.10 2.77 3.46
C VAL A 184 -18.32 1.87 3.53
N ALA A 185 -18.15 0.63 3.08
CA ALA A 185 -19.14 -0.42 3.24
C ALA A 185 -19.04 -1.05 4.63
N ASP A 186 -17.81 -1.39 5.06
CA ASP A 186 -17.56 -2.03 6.34
C ASP A 186 -16.40 -1.38 7.09
N ARG A 187 -16.57 -1.30 8.41
CA ARG A 187 -15.55 -0.89 9.37
C ARG A 187 -15.24 -2.05 10.30
N TYR A 188 -13.96 -2.32 10.47
CA TYR A 188 -13.46 -3.29 11.45
C TYR A 188 -12.62 -2.56 12.50
N THR A 189 -12.92 -2.83 13.76
CA THR A 189 -12.10 -2.39 14.91
C THR A 189 -11.67 -3.60 15.72
N PHE A 190 -10.49 -3.53 16.35
CA PHE A 190 -10.04 -4.58 17.24
C PHE A 190 -10.38 -4.21 18.69
N LYS A 191 -11.29 -4.96 19.32
CA LYS A 191 -11.75 -4.70 20.69
C LYS A 191 -11.92 -6.03 21.42
N LYS A 192 -11.51 -6.08 22.70
CA LYS A 192 -11.61 -7.28 23.54
C LYS A 192 -11.02 -8.52 22.84
N ASN A 193 -9.82 -8.37 22.29
CA ASN A 193 -9.06 -9.42 21.59
C ASN A 193 -9.75 -10.05 20.35
N ARG A 194 -10.70 -9.34 19.73
CA ARG A 194 -11.36 -9.79 18.50
C ARG A 194 -11.64 -8.62 17.54
N PHE A 195 -11.80 -8.95 16.26
CA PHE A 195 -12.31 -7.99 15.29
C PHE A 195 -13.83 -7.86 15.43
N VAL A 196 -14.31 -6.62 15.51
CA VAL A 196 -15.73 -6.26 15.51
C VAL A 196 -16.02 -5.52 14.21
N ARG A 197 -16.93 -6.08 13.41
CA ARG A 197 -17.45 -5.48 12.18
C ARG A 197 -18.64 -4.59 12.49
N SER A 198 -18.72 -3.45 11.82
CA SER A 198 -19.91 -2.59 11.75
C SER A 198 -20.10 -2.07 10.33
N LYS A 199 -21.33 -1.75 9.94
CA LYS A 199 -21.61 -1.05 8.68
C LYS A 199 -20.91 0.32 8.71
N GLY A 200 -20.36 0.74 7.56
CA GLY A 200 -19.80 2.07 7.41
C GLY A 200 -20.87 3.14 7.36
N THR A 201 -20.51 4.34 7.83
CA THR A 201 -21.36 5.54 7.81
C THR A 201 -20.76 6.67 6.99
N GLY A 202 -21.54 7.71 6.68
CA GLY A 202 -21.01 8.93 6.08
C GLY A 202 -19.90 9.60 6.90
N ALA A 203 -19.91 9.46 8.22
CA ALA A 203 -18.81 9.89 9.08
C ALA A 203 -17.54 9.04 8.83
N ASP A 204 -17.69 7.73 8.66
CA ASP A 204 -16.58 6.84 8.34
C ASP A 204 -16.00 7.13 6.95
N ASP A 205 -16.82 7.52 5.96
CA ASP A 205 -16.35 7.94 4.64
C ASP A 205 -15.34 9.08 4.75
N ARG A 206 -15.67 10.11 5.55
CA ARG A 206 -14.81 11.27 5.80
C ARG A 206 -13.53 10.88 6.55
N ILE A 207 -13.65 9.99 7.55
CA ILE A 207 -12.47 9.47 8.25
C ILE A 207 -11.57 8.72 7.28
N ALA A 208 -12.12 7.84 6.44
CA ALA A 208 -11.37 7.02 5.49
C ALA A 208 -10.77 7.82 4.34
N ALA A 209 -11.43 8.90 3.88
CA ALA A 209 -10.91 9.87 2.91
C ALA A 209 -9.72 10.64 3.51
N GLY A 210 -9.87 11.14 4.73
CA GLY A 210 -8.84 11.87 5.46
C GLY A 210 -8.94 13.36 5.22
N ASN A 211 -7.79 14.02 5.27
CA ASN A 211 -7.71 15.44 4.94
C ASN A 211 -7.74 15.54 3.42
N VAL A 212 -8.89 15.92 2.90
CA VAL A 212 -9.11 16.30 1.50
C VAL A 212 -9.67 17.71 1.49
N ASP A 213 -9.42 18.45 0.41
CA ASP A 213 -9.87 19.82 0.27
C ASP A 213 -11.39 19.88 0.06
N HIS A 214 -11.91 18.90 -0.68
CA HIS A 214 -13.32 18.86 -1.08
C HIS A 214 -13.99 17.52 -0.84
N TYR A 215 -15.28 17.57 -0.51
CA TYR A 215 -16.14 16.40 -0.47
C TYR A 215 -17.21 16.49 -1.55
N LEU A 216 -17.36 15.40 -2.30
CA LEU A 216 -18.39 15.19 -3.28
C LEU A 216 -19.46 14.26 -2.71
N TYR A 217 -20.74 14.56 -2.90
CA TYR A 217 -21.78 13.94 -2.10
C TYR A 217 -22.69 12.98 -2.88
N PHE A 218 -22.90 11.81 -2.30
CA PHE A 218 -24.06 10.98 -2.60
C PHE A 218 -25.15 11.18 -1.55
N ASP A 219 -26.39 11.26 -1.99
CA ASP A 219 -27.58 11.46 -1.16
C ASP A 219 -28.59 10.35 -1.44
N HIS A 220 -29.36 9.95 -0.41
CA HIS A 220 -30.42 8.96 -0.55
C HIS A 220 -31.77 9.66 -0.55
N LYS A 221 -32.52 9.50 -1.63
CA LYS A 221 -33.88 10.01 -1.71
C LYS A 221 -34.85 9.17 -0.88
N LYS A 222 -36.03 9.73 -0.58
CA LYS A 222 -37.08 9.07 0.21
C LYS A 222 -37.51 7.74 -0.41
N ASN A 223 -37.47 7.62 -1.74
CA ASN A 223 -37.77 6.40 -2.49
C ASN A 223 -36.64 5.36 -2.48
N GLY A 224 -35.55 5.60 -1.75
CA GLY A 224 -34.41 4.68 -1.64
C GLY A 224 -33.32 4.86 -2.69
N ALA A 225 -33.55 5.66 -3.74
CA ALA A 225 -32.57 5.86 -4.80
C ALA A 225 -31.32 6.60 -4.29
N THR A 226 -30.16 6.18 -4.78
CA THR A 226 -28.90 6.91 -4.56
C THR A 226 -28.70 7.93 -5.67
N VAL A 227 -28.46 9.20 -5.32
CA VAL A 227 -28.19 10.26 -6.29
C VAL A 227 -26.86 10.95 -6.01
N PHE A 228 -26.22 11.45 -7.06
CA PHE A 228 -25.09 12.36 -6.93
C PHE A 228 -25.59 13.80 -6.79
N ASP A 229 -25.14 14.53 -5.76
CA ASP A 229 -25.52 15.92 -5.51
C ASP A 229 -24.71 16.88 -6.40
N GLN A 230 -25.25 17.16 -7.59
CA GLN A 230 -24.62 18.05 -8.56
C GLN A 230 -24.64 19.53 -8.16
N HIS A 231 -25.43 19.93 -7.17
CA HIS A 231 -25.60 21.35 -6.83
C HIS A 231 -24.45 21.87 -5.97
N HIS A 232 -23.62 20.96 -5.43
CA HIS A 232 -22.52 21.26 -4.53
C HIS A 232 -21.17 20.80 -5.10
N ILE A 233 -20.99 20.90 -6.41
CA ILE A 233 -19.69 20.65 -7.02
C ILE A 233 -18.85 21.92 -6.85
N PRO A 234 -17.77 21.88 -6.06
CA PRO A 234 -16.91 23.05 -5.89
C PRO A 234 -16.07 23.28 -7.15
N TYR A 235 -15.52 24.49 -7.26
CA TYR A 235 -14.37 24.74 -8.13
C TYR A 235 -13.14 24.05 -7.54
N PHE A 236 -12.34 23.44 -8.40
CA PHE A 236 -11.11 22.77 -8.00
C PHE A 236 -9.90 23.55 -8.46
N ASN A 237 -8.85 23.58 -7.66
CA ASN A 237 -7.54 24.06 -8.10
C ASN A 237 -6.60 22.89 -8.33
N VAL A 238 -5.57 23.10 -9.15
CA VAL A 238 -4.45 22.17 -9.26
C VAL A 238 -3.88 21.89 -7.87
N THR A 239 -3.42 20.65 -7.65
CA THR A 239 -2.92 20.10 -6.37
C THR A 239 -3.97 19.80 -5.31
N GLN A 240 -5.19 20.32 -5.43
CA GLN A 240 -6.27 19.98 -4.50
C GLN A 240 -6.68 18.52 -4.63
N THR A 241 -7.43 18.06 -3.63
CA THR A 241 -7.90 16.70 -3.50
C THR A 241 -9.38 16.65 -3.18
N ALA A 242 -10.04 15.59 -3.67
CA ALA A 242 -11.45 15.35 -3.37
C ALA A 242 -11.72 13.88 -3.04
N ALA A 243 -12.81 13.63 -2.33
CA ALA A 243 -13.34 12.29 -2.11
C ALA A 243 -14.86 12.27 -2.19
N PHE A 244 -15.43 11.18 -2.69
CA PHE A 244 -16.87 10.97 -2.57
C PHE A 244 -17.22 10.45 -1.18
N VAL A 245 -18.31 10.95 -0.62
CA VAL A 245 -18.82 10.59 0.69
C VAL A 245 -20.35 10.60 0.67
N ARG A 246 -21.00 9.92 1.63
CA ARG A 246 -22.42 10.14 1.89
C ARG A 246 -22.66 11.52 2.50
N LYS A 247 -23.70 12.21 2.02
CA LYS A 247 -24.08 13.56 2.46
C LYS A 247 -24.35 13.59 3.97
N ASP A 248 -25.28 12.78 4.44
CA ASP A 248 -25.52 12.61 5.87
C ASP A 248 -24.41 11.76 6.52
N LYS A 249 -23.85 12.27 7.61
CA LYS A 249 -22.80 11.59 8.40
C LYS A 249 -23.32 10.31 9.08
N ARG A 250 -24.62 10.20 9.35
CA ARG A 250 -25.25 9.05 10.01
C ARG A 250 -25.74 7.99 9.03
N ASP A 251 -25.78 8.31 7.75
CA ASP A 251 -26.24 7.41 6.71
C ASP A 251 -25.33 6.18 6.62
N ASN A 252 -25.94 5.01 6.73
CA ASN A 252 -25.29 3.70 6.68
C ASN A 252 -25.81 2.82 5.53
N LYS A 253 -26.61 3.40 4.63
CA LYS A 253 -27.12 2.69 3.46
C LYS A 253 -25.98 2.37 2.48
N PRO A 254 -26.03 1.21 1.81
CA PRO A 254 -25.02 0.84 0.82
C PRO A 254 -24.99 1.83 -0.35
N VAL A 255 -23.79 2.23 -0.75
CA VAL A 255 -23.56 2.96 -2.01
C VAL A 255 -22.45 2.24 -2.76
N ALA A 256 -22.65 2.08 -4.06
CA ALA A 256 -21.64 1.62 -5.00
C ALA A 256 -21.79 2.46 -6.27
N TYR A 257 -20.70 3.02 -6.77
CA TYR A 257 -20.77 3.89 -7.94
C TYR A 257 -19.68 3.55 -8.96
N ARG A 258 -19.93 3.91 -10.22
CA ARG A 258 -18.88 4.01 -11.24
C ARG A 258 -18.62 5.48 -11.55
N LEU A 259 -17.35 5.82 -11.74
CA LEU A 259 -16.91 7.12 -12.20
C LEU A 259 -15.97 6.92 -13.38
N PHE A 260 -16.30 7.58 -14.48
CA PHE A 260 -15.46 7.71 -15.66
C PHE A 260 -15.04 9.17 -15.75
N VAL A 261 -13.73 9.44 -15.70
CA VAL A 261 -13.14 10.77 -15.84
C VAL A 261 -12.52 10.90 -17.24
N GLY A 262 -12.48 12.11 -17.79
CA GLY A 262 -11.77 12.39 -19.02
C GLY A 262 -10.26 12.40 -18.76
N ASN A 263 -9.52 11.83 -19.71
CA ASN A 263 -8.11 11.52 -19.49
C ASN A 263 -7.27 12.80 -19.48
N ARG A 264 -6.75 13.20 -18.31
CA ARG A 264 -5.45 13.87 -18.02
C ARG A 264 -5.49 14.79 -16.79
N ILE A 265 -6.64 15.37 -16.47
CA ILE A 265 -6.78 16.41 -15.44
C ILE A 265 -6.83 15.82 -14.01
N VAL A 266 -7.36 14.60 -13.86
CA VAL A 266 -7.58 13.98 -12.54
C VAL A 266 -6.93 12.60 -12.46
N GLN A 267 -6.27 12.33 -11.34
CA GLN A 267 -5.72 11.02 -11.01
C GLN A 267 -6.29 10.49 -9.70
N PHE A 268 -6.58 9.20 -9.64
CA PHE A 268 -6.85 8.51 -8.38
C PHE A 268 -5.54 8.16 -7.66
N LYS A 269 -5.41 8.54 -6.39
CA LYS A 269 -4.45 7.90 -5.48
C LYS A 269 -5.21 7.23 -4.34
N GLY A 270 -5.23 5.91 -4.35
CA GLY A 270 -6.14 5.14 -3.52
C GLY A 270 -7.59 5.43 -3.89
N SER A 271 -8.38 5.95 -2.96
CA SER A 271 -9.79 6.32 -3.18
C SER A 271 -10.04 7.81 -3.37
N ASN A 272 -8.97 8.62 -3.32
CA ASN A 272 -9.09 10.07 -3.42
C ASN A 272 -8.70 10.53 -4.84
N LEU A 273 -9.32 11.62 -5.27
CA LEU A 273 -9.05 12.31 -6.52
C LEU A 273 -7.99 13.38 -6.28
N TYR A 274 -7.05 13.50 -7.22
CA TYR A 274 -6.00 14.51 -7.24
C TYR A 274 -6.10 15.26 -8.56
N PHE A 275 -6.23 16.58 -8.50
CA PHE A 275 -6.32 17.45 -9.67
C PHE A 275 -4.90 17.88 -10.07
N LEU A 276 -4.49 17.52 -11.29
CA LEU A 276 -3.09 17.61 -11.75
C LEU A 276 -2.83 18.76 -12.71
N GLU A 277 -3.82 19.14 -13.51
CA GLU A 277 -3.70 20.13 -14.58
C GLU A 277 -4.95 21.03 -14.57
N GLY A 278 -4.81 22.28 -15.01
CA GLY A 278 -5.95 23.17 -15.22
C GLY A 278 -6.75 22.77 -16.47
N GLY A 279 -8.02 23.15 -16.51
CA GLY A 279 -8.91 22.95 -17.66
C GLY A 279 -10.27 22.36 -17.30
N TYR A 280 -10.94 21.81 -18.30
CA TYR A 280 -12.27 21.22 -18.15
C TYR A 280 -12.24 19.72 -18.34
N ASP A 281 -12.94 19.02 -17.45
CA ASP A 281 -13.17 17.58 -17.56
C ASP A 281 -14.67 17.28 -17.59
N THR A 282 -15.08 16.21 -18.27
CA THR A 282 -16.45 15.72 -18.23
C THR A 282 -16.48 14.35 -17.57
N TRP A 283 -17.11 14.29 -16.40
CA TRP A 283 -17.27 13.07 -15.65
C TRP A 283 -18.59 12.40 -15.98
N VAL A 284 -18.56 11.08 -16.07
CA VAL A 284 -19.77 10.25 -16.11
C VAL A 284 -19.85 9.47 -14.81
N ILE A 285 -20.89 9.73 -14.03
CA ILE A 285 -21.13 9.11 -12.72
C ILE A 285 -22.37 8.21 -12.83
N GLU A 286 -22.26 7.00 -12.28
CA GLU A 286 -23.39 6.07 -12.12
C GLU A 286 -23.54 5.71 -10.64
N PRO A 287 -24.45 6.38 -9.89
CA PRO A 287 -24.51 6.30 -8.43
C PRO A 287 -24.88 4.95 -7.81
N GLU A 288 -25.44 4.03 -8.59
CA GLU A 288 -25.87 2.69 -8.13
C GLU A 288 -25.05 1.56 -8.78
N ALA A 289 -23.97 1.90 -9.49
CA ALA A 289 -23.17 1.02 -10.35
C ALA A 289 -24.02 0.34 -11.45
N TYR A 290 -23.81 0.73 -12.71
CA TYR A 290 -24.66 0.35 -13.85
C TYR A 290 -26.06 0.98 -13.86
N GLY A 291 -26.33 1.89 -12.91
CA GLY A 291 -27.55 2.71 -12.88
C GLY A 291 -27.53 3.85 -13.90
N LYS A 292 -28.51 4.76 -13.78
CA LYS A 292 -28.64 5.92 -14.66
C LYS A 292 -27.38 6.80 -14.62
N LYS A 293 -26.82 7.06 -15.80
CA LYS A 293 -25.65 7.91 -16.00
C LYS A 293 -25.98 9.38 -15.75
N ILE A 294 -25.09 10.05 -15.05
CA ILE A 294 -25.08 11.49 -14.83
C ILE A 294 -23.81 12.05 -15.46
N LYS A 295 -23.94 13.08 -16.29
CA LYS A 295 -22.79 13.81 -16.84
C LYS A 295 -22.57 15.08 -16.04
N VAL A 296 -21.34 15.31 -15.65
CA VAL A 296 -20.95 16.47 -14.85
C VAL A 296 -19.75 17.12 -15.52
N LYS A 297 -19.82 18.42 -15.78
CA LYS A 297 -18.65 19.19 -16.21
C LYS A 297 -17.91 19.69 -14.98
N ILE A 298 -16.62 19.42 -14.91
CA ILE A 298 -15.72 19.86 -13.86
C ILE A 298 -14.77 20.90 -14.44
N GLU A 299 -14.52 21.95 -13.67
CA GLU A 299 -13.55 22.99 -13.97
C GLU A 299 -12.44 22.91 -12.93
N VAL A 300 -11.19 22.89 -13.40
CA VAL A 300 -9.99 22.95 -12.59
C VAL A 300 -9.23 24.21 -12.97
N THR A 301 -9.03 25.11 -12.03
CA THR A 301 -8.24 26.32 -12.21
C THR A 301 -6.80 26.10 -11.78
N GLU A 302 -5.88 26.86 -12.38
CA GLU A 302 -4.44 26.85 -12.03
C GLU A 302 -4.18 27.38 -10.62
#